data_AF-A0AAV5SS27-F1
#
_entry.id   AF-A0AAV5SS27-F1
#
_cell.length_a   1.000
_cell.length_b   1.000
_cell.length_c   1.000
_cell.angle_alpha   90.00
_cell.angle_beta   90.00
_cell.angle_gamma   90.00
#
_symmetry.space_group_name_H-M   'P 1'
#
loop_
_entity.id
_entity.type
_entity.pdbx_description
1 polymer ?
#
loop_
_entity_poly.entity_id
_entity_poly.type
_entity_poly.pdbx_seq_one_letter_code
_entity_poly.pdbx_strand_id
1 'polypeptide(L)'
;QMRWSGYKSKIDIFALGLILLELCVVLLWKMRNCQVFDNYRADRPTIVLDHLPELRHFVAWLTNVRDTERPECREILEHPFLA
;
A
#
# COMPACT_ATOMS: atom_id res chain seq x y z
N GLN A 1 -11.15 -29.12 5.64
CA GLN A 1 -12.11 -28.05 5.99
C GLN A 1 -11.37 -26.71 5.94
N MET A 2 -11.35 -26.05 4.77
CA MET A 2 -10.69 -24.75 4.61
C MET A 2 -11.61 -23.66 5.15
N ARG A 3 -11.20 -23.04 6.25
CA ARG A 3 -11.84 -21.84 6.78
C ARG A 3 -11.67 -20.73 5.75
N TRP A 4 -12.74 -20.41 5.03
CA TRP A 4 -12.88 -19.12 4.38
C TRP A 4 -12.88 -18.07 5.50
N SER A 5 -11.71 -17.54 5.85
CA SER A 5 -11.65 -16.40 6.75
C SER A 5 -12.33 -15.25 6.02
N GLY A 6 -13.50 -14.84 6.51
CA GLY A 6 -14.38 -13.91 5.82
C GLY A 6 -13.64 -12.68 5.29
N TYR A 7 -14.12 -12.16 4.16
CA TYR A 7 -13.66 -10.92 3.56
C TYR A 7 -13.58 -9.84 4.64
N LYS A 8 -12.36 -9.49 5.08
CA LYS A 8 -12.14 -8.40 6.05
C LYS A 8 -11.92 -7.13 5.24
N SER A 9 -12.53 -6.02 5.67
CA SER A 9 -12.34 -4.65 5.13
C SER A 9 -10.88 -4.29 4.83
N LYS A 10 -9.93 -4.95 5.49
CA LYS A 10 -8.48 -4.89 5.25
C LYS A 10 -8.04 -5.21 3.83
N ILE A 11 -8.83 -5.96 3.04
CA ILE A 11 -8.53 -6.19 1.62
C ILE A 11 -8.64 -4.87 0.84
N ASP A 12 -9.66 -4.07 1.15
CA ASP A 12 -9.86 -2.77 0.51
C ASP A 12 -8.76 -1.77 0.90
N ILE A 13 -8.27 -1.84 2.15
CA ILE A 13 -7.11 -1.04 2.60
C ILE A 13 -5.84 -1.36 1.81
N PHE A 14 -5.61 -2.65 1.53
CA PHE A 14 -4.47 -3.05 0.70
C PHE A 14 -4.62 -2.54 -0.74
N ALA A 15 -5.84 -2.62 -1.31
CA ALA A 15 -6.13 -2.06 -2.62
C ALA A 15 -5.91 -0.55 -2.65
N LEU A 16 -6.33 0.19 -1.60
CA LEU A 16 -6.09 1.63 -1.47
C LEU A 16 -4.59 1.97 -1.48
N GLY A 17 -3.75 1.17 -0.81
CA GLY A 17 -2.30 1.35 -0.83
C GLY A 17 -1.70 1.21 -2.23
N LEU A 18 -2.17 0.23 -3.02
CA LEU A 18 -1.74 0.06 -4.41
C LEU A 18 -2.26 1.17 -5.34
N ILE A 19 -3.50 1.63 -5.13
CA ILE A 19 -4.07 2.75 -5.90
C ILE A 19 -3.30 4.03 -5.61
N LEU A 20 -2.98 4.33 -4.34
CA LEU A 20 -2.17 5.47 -3.97
C LEU A 20 -0.78 5.39 -4.60
N LEU A 21 -0.14 4.22 -4.54
CA LEU A 21 1.13 3.98 -5.20
C LEU A 21 1.03 4.24 -6.71
N GLU A 22 -0.01 3.76 -7.37
CA GLU A 22 -0.23 3.97 -8.80
C GLU A 22 -0.45 5.45 -9.12
N LEU A 23 -1.27 6.18 -8.35
CA LEU A 23 -1.48 7.61 -8.54
C LEU A 23 -0.16 8.39 -8.42
N CYS A 24 0.64 8.11 -7.38
CA CYS A 24 1.92 8.78 -7.19
C CYS A 24 2.94 8.37 -8.25
N VAL A 25 3.06 7.08 -8.58
CA VAL A 25 4.06 6.59 -9.53
C VAL A 25 3.72 6.96 -10.98
N VAL A 26 2.44 6.98 -11.36
CA VAL A 26 1.99 7.46 -12.69
C VAL A 26 2.20 8.98 -12.81
N LEU A 27 2.00 9.74 -11.72
CA LEU A 27 2.38 11.15 -11.67
C LEU A 27 3.91 11.35 -11.74
N LEU A 28 4.69 10.46 -11.11
CA LEU A 28 6.14 10.56 -11.04
C LEU A 28 6.85 10.07 -12.32
N TRP A 29 6.34 9.06 -13.02
CA TRP A 29 7.02 8.52 -14.20
C TRP A 29 6.13 7.66 -15.10
N LYS A 30 6.04 8.06 -16.37
CA LYS A 30 5.26 7.43 -17.45
C LYS A 30 5.81 6.06 -17.94
N MET A 31 6.42 5.22 -17.09
CA MET A 31 7.04 3.95 -17.53
C MET A 31 6.63 2.71 -16.71
N ARG A 32 6.02 1.75 -17.44
CA ARG A 32 6.14 0.29 -17.34
C ARG A 32 6.41 -0.30 -15.93
N ASN A 33 5.39 -0.44 -15.08
CA ASN A 33 5.60 -0.74 -13.66
C ASN A 33 4.93 -2.01 -13.09
N CYS A 34 4.80 -3.11 -13.85
CA CYS A 34 4.36 -4.38 -13.26
C CYS A 34 5.27 -4.86 -12.10
N GLN A 35 6.61 -4.68 -12.22
CA GLN A 35 7.55 -5.12 -11.18
C GLN A 35 7.46 -4.34 -9.86
N VAL A 36 7.07 -3.05 -9.89
CA VAL A 36 6.91 -2.25 -8.67
C VAL A 36 5.75 -2.77 -7.83
N PHE A 37 4.61 -3.06 -8.46
CA PHE A 37 3.46 -3.61 -7.75
C PHE A 37 3.73 -5.00 -7.18
N ASP A 38 4.40 -5.87 -7.95
CA ASP A 38 4.71 -7.23 -7.50
C ASP A 38 5.67 -7.24 -6.30
N ASN A 39 6.60 -6.30 -6.26
CA ASN A 39 7.51 -6.11 -5.15
C ASN A 39 6.79 -5.66 -3.87
N TYR A 40 5.84 -4.72 -3.96
CA TYR A 40 5.01 -4.33 -2.81
C TYR A 40 4.10 -5.47 -2.35
N ARG A 41 3.51 -6.24 -3.27
CA ARG A 41 2.72 -7.44 -2.94
C ARG A 41 3.55 -8.51 -2.21
N ALA A 42 4.86 -8.51 -2.41
CA ALA A 42 5.80 -9.45 -1.80
C ALA A 42 6.56 -8.89 -0.58
N ASP A 43 6.14 -7.75 -0.02
CA ASP A 43 6.81 -7.06 1.10
C ASP A 43 8.26 -6.63 0.82
N ARG A 44 8.52 -6.21 -0.43
CA ARG A 44 9.83 -5.74 -0.90
C ARG A 44 9.70 -4.32 -1.45
N PRO A 45 9.60 -3.27 -0.62
CA PRO A 45 9.44 -1.90 -1.11
C PRO A 45 10.59 -1.52 -2.05
N THR A 46 10.29 -0.84 -3.15
CA THR A 46 11.26 -0.51 -4.20
C THR A 46 11.89 0.86 -3.98
N ILE A 47 13.09 1.04 -4.54
CA ILE A 47 13.87 2.30 -4.51
C ILE A 47 13.13 3.49 -5.16
N VAL A 48 12.06 3.22 -5.91
CA VAL A 48 11.27 4.23 -6.63
C VAL A 48 10.75 5.31 -5.68
N LEU A 49 10.50 4.98 -4.41
CA LEU A 49 10.00 5.94 -3.42
C LEU A 49 11.08 6.41 -2.43
N ASP A 50 12.36 6.12 -2.65
CA ASP A 50 13.42 6.52 -1.71
C ASP A 50 13.54 8.04 -1.56
N HIS A 51 13.13 8.79 -2.59
CA HIS A 51 13.05 10.26 -2.56
C HIS A 51 11.77 10.79 -1.87
N LEU A 52 10.83 9.91 -1.51
CA LEU A 52 9.58 10.21 -0.81
C LEU A 52 9.38 9.23 0.36
N PRO A 53 10.23 9.31 1.42
CA PRO A 53 10.26 8.33 2.49
C PRO A 53 8.93 8.22 3.26
N GLU A 54 8.19 9.32 3.37
CA GLU A 54 6.88 9.38 4.03
C GLU A 54 5.83 8.60 3.22
N LEU A 55 5.76 8.83 1.90
CA LEU A 55 4.90 8.06 1.00
C LEU A 55 5.27 6.57 1.02
N ARG A 56 6.57 6.25 1.02
CA ARG A 56 7.06 4.86 1.09
C ARG A 56 6.57 4.15 2.35
N HIS A 57 6.68 4.82 3.50
CA HIS A 57 6.24 4.28 4.78
C HIS A 57 4.72 4.10 4.81
N PHE A 58 3.99 5.11 4.34
CA PHE A 58 2.53 5.08 4.34
C PHE A 58 1.97 3.99 3.42
N VAL A 59 2.50 3.84 2.19
CA VAL A 59 2.10 2.74 1.28
C VAL A 59 2.43 1.38 1.89
N ALA A 60 3.62 1.19 2.49
CA ALA A 60 4.00 -0.07 3.12
C ALA A 60 3.06 -0.46 4.27
N TRP A 61 2.57 0.52 5.04
CA TRP A 61 1.60 0.29 6.10
C TRP A 61 0.23 -0.17 5.55
N LEU A 62 -0.26 0.47 4.49
CA LEU A 62 -1.51 0.08 3.81
C LEU A 62 -1.39 -1.30 3.14
N THR A 63 -0.25 -1.60 2.54
CA THR A 63 0.00 -2.84 1.79
C THR A 63 0.70 -3.93 2.61
N ASN A 64 0.60 -3.90 3.95
CA ASN A 64 1.25 -4.92 4.78
C ASN A 64 0.69 -6.31 4.44
N VAL A 65 1.56 -7.32 4.32
CA VAL A 65 1.15 -8.70 4.01
C VAL A 65 0.23 -9.27 5.09
N ARG A 66 0.45 -8.89 6.36
CA ARG A 66 -0.40 -9.27 7.50
C ARG A 66 -1.59 -8.32 7.58
N ASP A 67 -2.80 -8.85 7.42
CA ASP A 67 -4.05 -8.09 7.44
C ASP A 67 -4.29 -7.36 8.78
N THR A 68 -3.84 -7.94 9.88
CA THR A 68 -3.93 -7.38 11.24
C THR A 68 -3.03 -6.17 11.46
N GLU A 69 -1.98 -6.01 10.65
CA GLU A 69 -1.01 -4.91 10.77
C GLU A 69 -1.39 -3.72 9.87
N ARG A 70 -2.40 -3.88 9.01
CA ARG A 70 -2.94 -2.78 8.20
C ARG A 70 -3.81 -1.87 9.06
N PRO A 71 -3.87 -0.56 8.76
CA PRO A 71 -4.74 0.36 9.48
C PRO A 71 -6.24 0.13 9.25
N GLU A 72 -7.05 0.70 10.12
CA GLU A 72 -8.44 1.04 9.91
C GLU A 72 -8.57 2.39 9.17
N CYS A 73 -9.70 2.61 8.48
CA CYS A 73 -9.95 3.85 7.74
C CYS A 73 -9.77 5.12 8.60
N ARG A 74 -10.16 5.07 9.87
CA ARG A 74 -9.99 6.21 10.79
C ARG A 74 -8.52 6.55 11.00
N GLU A 75 -7.67 5.53 11.19
CA GLU A 75 -6.23 5.71 11.40
C GLU A 75 -5.55 6.26 10.14
N ILE A 76 -6.04 5.89 8.95
CA ILE A 76 -5.61 6.48 7.68
C ILE A 76 -5.92 7.98 7.65
N LEU A 77 -7.15 8.38 8.00
CA LEU A 77 -7.59 9.77 7.96
C LEU A 77 -6.90 10.67 9.00
N GLU A 78 -6.48 10.10 10.13
CA GLU A 78 -5.75 10.83 11.18
C GLU A 78 -4.22 10.83 10.95
N HIS A 79 -3.73 10.15 9.91
CA HIS A 79 -2.30 10.00 9.68
C HIS A 79 -1.65 11.30 9.14
N PRO A 80 -0.49 11.74 9.66
CA PRO A 80 0.17 13.00 9.25
C PRO A 80 0.49 13.13 7.76
N PHE A 81 0.62 12.00 7.05
CA PHE A 81 0.83 12.00 5.59
C PHE A 81 -0.34 12.63 4.80
N LEU A 82 -1.55 12.60 5.35
CA LEU A 82 -2.76 13.17 4.72
C LEU A 82 -3.16 14.53 5.31
N ALA A 83 -2.38 15.09 6.24
CA ALA A 83 -2.66 16.34 6.93
C ALA A 83 -2.19 17.59 6.15
#